data_AF-A0A9X3SE69-F1
#
_entry.id   AF-A0A9X3SE69-F1
#
_cell.length_a   1.000
_cell.length_b   1.000
_cell.length_c   1.000
_cell.angle_alpha   90.00
_cell.angle_beta   90.00
_cell.angle_gamma   90.00
#
_symmetry.space_group_name_H-M   'P 1'
#
loop_
_entity.id
_entity.type
_entity.pdbx_description
1 polymer ?
#
loop_
_entity_poly.entity_id
_entity_poly.type
_entity_poly.pdbx_seq_one_letter_code
_entity_poly.pdbx_strand_id
1 'polypeptide(L)'
;MKSAFEQDIKSANVTVDLSIKAEGQETKLQLAGPYQSNGENKLPSVDWKLNLTGAGMPKPIAGQIISTGDDAFVVYGGETYQVGKENIAKLKLSGAGGGMESADVGKLLTQMQDWFPETSGTQDAELDGEPVTRISGKLDLSAALEGMKELAKQPGASGFEGIEELSNKDLKEVEKVISDPNFTIDVGKSDGKLRRIAANMTINADGEKGAVAFSVKLGDVDKPVDIQAPSGGRPIEELMQKFQEDFGGGGADPAAIPEDATVS
;
A
#
# COMPACT_ATOMS: atom_id res chain seq x y z
N MET A 1 -1.74 -12.29 -20.42
CA MET A 1 -1.61 -11.32 -19.31
C MET A 1 -2.12 -11.90 -18.01
N LYS A 2 -3.38 -12.37 -17.95
CA LYS A 2 -3.99 -12.97 -16.75
C LYS A 2 -3.11 -14.02 -16.06
N SER A 3 -2.57 -14.96 -16.85
CA SER A 3 -1.67 -16.01 -16.35
C SER A 3 -0.43 -15.51 -15.58
N ALA A 4 0.00 -14.25 -15.77
CA ALA A 4 1.13 -13.67 -15.05
C ALA A 4 0.77 -13.27 -13.62
N PHE A 5 -0.49 -12.87 -13.38
CA PHE A 5 -1.03 -12.55 -12.06
C PHE A 5 -1.27 -13.79 -11.21
N GLU A 6 -1.48 -14.94 -11.85
CA GLU A 6 -1.70 -16.23 -11.22
C GLU A 6 -0.38 -16.96 -10.88
N GLN A 7 0.77 -16.44 -11.32
CA GLN A 7 2.06 -17.05 -10.99
C GLN A 7 2.46 -16.74 -9.55
N ASP A 8 2.80 -17.79 -8.79
CA ASP A 8 3.36 -17.64 -7.46
C ASP A 8 4.68 -16.84 -7.49
N ILE A 9 4.80 -15.86 -6.60
CA ILE A 9 6.05 -15.14 -6.33
C ILE A 9 6.58 -15.66 -4.99
N LYS A 10 7.65 -16.45 -5.01
CA LYS A 10 8.20 -17.05 -3.78
C LYS A 10 8.98 -16.04 -2.96
N SER A 11 9.67 -15.14 -3.66
CA SER A 11 10.44 -14.05 -3.07
C SER A 11 10.67 -12.95 -4.11
N ALA A 12 10.87 -11.72 -3.64
CA ALA A 12 11.25 -10.58 -4.48
C ALA A 12 11.77 -9.44 -3.61
N ASN A 13 12.55 -8.55 -4.21
CA ASN A 13 12.74 -7.19 -3.73
C ASN A 13 11.54 -6.36 -4.21
N VAL A 14 10.62 -6.06 -3.30
CA VAL A 14 9.39 -5.34 -3.60
C VAL A 14 9.64 -3.84 -3.50
N THR A 15 9.12 -3.08 -4.45
CA THR A 15 9.01 -1.62 -4.35
C THR A 15 7.59 -1.22 -4.73
N VAL A 16 6.92 -0.47 -3.84
CA VAL A 16 5.62 0.13 -4.10
C VAL A 16 5.78 1.64 -3.99
N ASP A 17 5.39 2.34 -5.03
CA ASP A 17 5.35 3.80 -5.07
C ASP A 17 3.92 4.25 -5.38
N LEU A 18 3.42 5.21 -4.63
CA LEU A 18 2.20 5.95 -4.93
C LEU A 18 2.52 7.43 -4.79
N SER A 19 2.18 8.23 -5.80
CA SER A 19 2.30 9.68 -5.81
C SER A 19 0.97 10.26 -6.26
N ILE A 20 0.42 11.16 -5.44
CA ILE A 20 -0.78 11.92 -5.74
C ILE A 20 -0.40 13.39 -5.72
N LYS A 21 -0.63 14.09 -6.83
CA LYS A 21 -0.45 15.53 -6.96
C LYS A 21 -1.80 16.17 -7.20
N ALA A 22 -2.16 17.16 -6.42
CA ALA A 22 -3.38 17.95 -6.59
C ALA A 22 -3.12 19.37 -6.08
N GLU A 23 -3.60 20.41 -6.77
CA GLU A 23 -3.53 21.80 -6.30
C GLU A 23 -2.10 22.29 -5.88
N GLY A 24 -1.06 21.77 -6.53
CA GLY A 24 0.34 22.07 -6.19
C GLY A 24 0.86 21.38 -4.91
N GLN A 25 0.02 20.58 -4.27
CA GLN A 25 0.35 19.70 -3.16
C GLN A 25 0.68 18.30 -3.67
N GLU A 26 1.54 17.59 -2.92
CA GLU A 26 1.98 16.24 -3.27
C GLU A 26 1.96 15.34 -2.04
N THR A 27 1.36 14.17 -2.20
CA THR A 27 1.40 13.05 -1.27
C THR A 27 2.15 11.90 -1.93
N LYS A 28 3.13 11.34 -1.22
CA LYS A 28 3.91 10.18 -1.64
C LYS A 28 3.92 9.11 -0.58
N LEU A 29 3.67 7.88 -1.00
CA LEU A 29 3.90 6.67 -0.24
C LEU A 29 4.98 5.86 -0.98
N GLN A 30 5.99 5.41 -0.25
CA GLN A 30 7.00 4.48 -0.74
C GLN A 30 7.14 3.34 0.25
N LEU A 31 7.12 2.11 -0.26
CA LEU A 31 7.38 0.89 0.50
C LEU A 31 8.45 0.10 -0.25
N ALA A 32 9.53 -0.29 0.40
CA ALA A 32 10.59 -1.04 -0.28
C ALA A 32 11.29 -2.05 0.63
N GLY A 33 11.58 -3.23 0.08
CA GLY A 33 12.47 -4.22 0.70
C GLY A 33 12.13 -5.66 0.33
N PRO A 34 12.86 -6.63 0.89
CA PRO A 34 12.65 -8.04 0.58
C PRO A 34 11.31 -8.56 1.08
N TYR A 35 10.75 -9.47 0.31
CA TYR A 35 9.58 -10.28 0.61
C TYR A 35 9.91 -11.74 0.33
N GLN A 36 9.40 -12.63 1.17
CA GLN A 36 9.39 -14.06 0.94
C GLN A 36 8.06 -14.65 1.43
N SER A 37 7.39 -15.39 0.55
CA SER A 37 6.23 -16.18 0.93
C SER A 37 6.67 -17.35 1.82
N ASN A 38 5.95 -17.56 2.92
CA ASN A 38 6.13 -18.72 3.79
C ASN A 38 5.16 -19.86 3.44
N GLY A 39 4.37 -19.69 2.38
CA GLY A 39 3.28 -20.57 1.97
C GLY A 39 1.91 -20.09 2.46
N GLU A 40 0.86 -20.80 2.03
CA GLU A 40 -0.52 -20.43 2.33
C GLU A 40 -0.81 -20.32 3.83
N ASN A 41 -1.63 -19.33 4.19
CA ASN A 41 -2.09 -19.08 5.56
C ASN A 41 -0.97 -18.83 6.59
N LYS A 42 0.22 -18.47 6.11
CA LYS A 42 1.34 -18.05 6.95
C LYS A 42 1.66 -16.59 6.66
N LEU A 43 2.01 -15.87 7.72
CA LEU A 43 2.51 -14.52 7.60
C LEU A 43 3.78 -14.56 6.73
N PRO A 44 3.88 -13.75 5.66
CA PRO A 44 5.10 -13.69 4.86
C PRO A 44 6.25 -13.10 5.68
N SER A 45 7.46 -13.48 5.30
CA SER A 45 8.65 -12.81 5.81
C SER A 45 8.87 -11.54 5.00
N VAL A 46 8.99 -10.40 5.68
CA VAL A 46 9.25 -9.10 5.05
C VAL A 46 10.26 -8.30 5.85
N ASP A 47 11.01 -7.46 5.17
CA ASP A 47 11.70 -6.33 5.79
C ASP A 47 11.46 -5.11 4.91
N TRP A 48 10.43 -4.34 5.21
CA TRP A 48 9.98 -3.25 4.36
C TRP A 48 10.14 -1.90 5.03
N LYS A 49 10.84 -1.00 4.36
CA LYS A 49 10.93 0.41 4.75
C LYS A 49 9.74 1.16 4.17
N LEU A 50 9.03 1.88 5.02
CA LEU A 50 7.91 2.76 4.68
C LEU A 50 8.35 4.21 4.77
N ASN A 51 8.04 5.00 3.74
CA ASN A 51 8.11 6.45 3.78
C ASN A 51 6.78 7.03 3.28
N LEU A 52 6.16 7.89 4.07
CA LEU A 52 4.93 8.58 3.73
C LEU A 52 5.09 10.08 3.98
N THR A 53 4.88 10.86 2.93
CA THR A 53 4.83 12.33 2.96
C THR A 53 3.51 12.77 2.35
N GLY A 54 2.91 13.84 2.85
CA GLY A 54 1.60 14.25 2.41
C GLY A 54 1.29 15.66 2.87
N ALA A 55 0.52 16.36 2.04
CA ALA A 55 0.06 17.68 2.40
C ALA A 55 -0.91 17.62 3.60
N GLY A 56 -0.79 18.58 4.51
CA GLY A 56 -1.57 18.61 5.74
C GLY A 56 -1.07 17.69 6.86
N MET A 57 -0.09 16.80 6.61
CA MET A 57 0.54 16.04 7.68
C MET A 57 1.53 16.93 8.46
N PRO A 58 1.57 16.84 9.80
CA PRO A 58 2.47 17.65 10.61
C PRO A 58 3.95 17.32 10.36
N LYS A 59 4.24 16.07 9.96
CA LYS A 59 5.59 15.61 9.61
C LYS A 59 5.55 14.35 8.73
N PRO A 60 6.63 14.05 7.98
CA PRO A 60 6.79 12.76 7.31
C PRO A 60 6.75 11.57 8.28
N ILE A 61 6.20 10.45 7.83
CA ILE A 61 6.29 9.16 8.51
C ILE A 61 7.39 8.35 7.82
N ALA A 62 8.38 7.91 8.60
CA ALA A 62 9.38 6.95 8.16
C ALA A 62 9.43 5.81 9.18
N GLY A 63 9.36 4.58 8.69
CA GLY A 63 9.37 3.39 9.53
C GLY A 63 9.82 2.14 8.77
N GLN A 64 9.85 1.03 9.48
CA GLN A 64 10.21 -0.28 8.94
C GLN A 64 9.26 -1.32 9.52
N ILE A 65 8.81 -2.26 8.70
CA ILE A 65 8.02 -3.41 9.12
C ILE A 65 8.86 -4.64 8.86
N ILE A 66 9.13 -5.42 9.90
CA ILE A 66 9.89 -6.66 9.80
C ILE A 66 8.99 -7.79 10.25
N SER A 67 8.86 -8.83 9.42
CA SER A 67 8.18 -10.07 9.75
C SER A 67 9.09 -11.24 9.41
N THR A 68 9.10 -12.24 10.27
CA THR A 68 9.76 -13.54 10.00
C THR A 68 8.76 -14.69 9.93
N GLY A 69 7.47 -14.39 9.86
CA GLY A 69 6.36 -15.34 9.79
C GLY A 69 5.73 -15.71 11.14
N ASP A 70 6.54 -15.78 12.20
CA ASP A 70 6.05 -16.05 13.56
C ASP A 70 6.03 -14.80 14.45
N ASP A 71 6.93 -13.86 14.16
CA ASP A 71 7.06 -12.58 14.85
C ASP A 71 7.00 -11.43 13.85
N ALA A 72 6.54 -10.28 14.34
CA ALA A 72 6.46 -9.04 13.59
C ALA A 72 6.92 -7.87 14.46
N PHE A 73 7.60 -6.92 13.83
CA PHE A 73 8.22 -5.77 14.46
C PHE A 73 7.96 -4.53 13.61
N VAL A 74 7.86 -3.40 14.29
CA VAL A 74 7.82 -2.08 13.66
C VAL A 74 9.02 -1.29 14.18
N VAL A 75 9.81 -0.71 13.29
CA VAL A 75 10.83 0.27 13.66
C VAL A 75 10.30 1.66 13.36
N TYR A 76 10.28 2.51 14.39
CA TYR A 76 9.83 3.90 14.26
C TYR A 76 10.68 4.79 15.15
N GLY A 77 11.12 5.94 14.63
CA GLY A 77 11.98 6.87 15.39
C GLY A 77 13.30 6.26 15.88
N GLY A 78 13.79 5.21 15.19
CA GLY A 78 15.01 4.48 15.58
C GLY A 78 14.80 3.42 16.67
N GLU A 79 13.58 3.22 17.16
CA GLU A 79 13.24 2.23 18.17
C GLU A 79 12.48 1.06 17.54
N THR A 80 12.78 -0.16 17.97
CA THR A 80 12.08 -1.37 17.55
C THR A 80 10.97 -1.71 18.54
N TYR A 81 9.78 -1.95 18.02
CA TYR A 81 8.60 -2.38 18.76
C TYR A 81 8.14 -3.74 18.25
N GLN A 82 7.82 -4.66 19.15
CA GLN A 82 7.33 -5.99 18.82
C GLN A 82 5.80 -5.98 18.85
N VAL A 83 5.17 -6.46 17.78
CA VAL A 83 3.71 -6.54 17.65
C VAL A 83 3.10 -7.47 18.71
N GLY A 84 3.81 -8.53 19.08
CA GLY A 84 3.40 -9.49 20.10
C GLY A 84 2.54 -10.62 19.53
N LYS A 85 2.73 -11.83 20.08
CA LYS A 85 2.11 -13.06 19.57
C LYS A 85 0.59 -13.04 19.64
N GLU A 86 0.00 -12.39 20.64
CA GLU A 86 -1.45 -12.25 20.76
C GLU A 86 -2.04 -11.40 19.65
N ASN A 87 -1.37 -10.29 19.29
CA ASN A 87 -1.81 -9.41 18.20
C ASN A 87 -1.60 -10.11 16.84
N ILE A 88 -0.51 -10.85 16.66
CA ILE A 88 -0.31 -11.71 15.48
C ILE A 88 -1.38 -12.80 15.40
N ALA A 89 -1.74 -13.43 16.52
CA ALA A 89 -2.80 -14.43 16.57
C ALA A 89 -4.17 -13.82 16.25
N LYS A 90 -4.46 -12.61 16.73
CA LYS A 90 -5.67 -11.86 16.35
C LYS A 90 -5.69 -11.54 14.85
N LEU A 91 -4.57 -11.09 14.27
CA LEU A 91 -4.44 -10.86 12.83
C LEU A 91 -4.67 -12.15 12.01
N LYS A 92 -4.18 -13.30 12.51
CA LYS A 92 -4.41 -14.64 11.93
C LYS A 92 -5.88 -15.09 12.09
N LEU A 93 -6.52 -14.82 13.24
CA LEU A 93 -7.89 -15.23 13.57
C LEU A 93 -8.97 -14.37 12.90
N SER A 94 -8.70 -13.10 12.60
CA SER A 94 -9.54 -12.29 11.70
C SER A 94 -9.57 -12.84 10.25
N GLY A 95 -8.79 -13.89 9.96
CA GLY A 95 -8.71 -14.62 8.70
C GLY A 95 -9.84 -15.58 8.37
N ALA A 96 -10.91 -15.69 9.16
CA ALA A 96 -12.09 -16.51 8.79
C ALA A 96 -12.95 -15.91 7.65
N GLY A 97 -12.47 -14.85 6.97
CA GLY A 97 -13.13 -14.24 5.80
C GLY A 97 -12.39 -13.04 5.19
N GLY A 98 -11.06 -12.95 5.26
CA GLY A 98 -10.29 -11.86 4.63
C GLY A 98 -8.97 -11.43 5.32
N GLY A 99 -8.76 -11.77 6.60
CA GLY A 99 -7.49 -11.49 7.29
C GLY A 99 -6.30 -12.34 6.81
N MET A 100 -5.14 -11.70 6.63
CA MET A 100 -3.81 -12.23 6.30
C MET A 100 -3.61 -12.86 4.91
N GLU A 101 -4.66 -13.32 4.24
CA GLU A 101 -4.60 -13.65 2.81
C GLU A 101 -4.25 -12.43 1.94
N SER A 102 -4.65 -11.23 2.38
CA SER A 102 -4.41 -9.93 1.73
C SER A 102 -2.99 -9.37 1.91
N ALA A 103 -2.18 -9.93 2.83
CA ALA A 103 -0.79 -9.52 3.04
C ALA A 103 0.20 -10.29 2.15
N ASP A 104 -0.26 -11.35 1.48
CA ASP A 104 0.53 -12.07 0.50
C ASP A 104 0.54 -11.29 -0.83
N VAL A 105 1.74 -10.99 -1.32
CA VAL A 105 1.92 -10.19 -2.54
C VAL A 105 1.27 -10.86 -3.74
N GLY A 106 1.34 -12.19 -3.87
CA GLY A 106 0.72 -12.92 -4.97
C GLY A 106 -0.81 -12.80 -4.97
N LYS A 107 -1.43 -12.93 -3.79
CA LYS A 107 -2.88 -12.74 -3.65
C LYS A 107 -3.32 -11.30 -3.93
N LEU A 108 -2.60 -10.30 -3.39
CA LEU A 108 -2.87 -8.89 -3.69
C LEU A 108 -2.82 -8.61 -5.19
N LEU A 109 -1.78 -9.12 -5.88
CA LEU A 109 -1.64 -8.96 -7.32
C LEU A 109 -2.81 -9.62 -8.06
N THR A 110 -3.22 -10.83 -7.66
CA THR A 110 -4.34 -11.54 -8.28
C THR A 110 -5.65 -10.73 -8.18
N GLN A 111 -5.90 -10.05 -7.05
CA GLN A 111 -7.07 -9.18 -6.86
C GLN A 111 -7.06 -7.95 -7.78
N MET A 112 -5.88 -7.49 -8.21
CA MET A 112 -5.74 -6.36 -9.12
C MET A 112 -5.90 -6.76 -10.59
N GLN A 113 -5.95 -8.06 -10.93
CA GLN A 113 -5.95 -8.53 -12.31
C GLN A 113 -7.07 -7.88 -13.14
N ASP A 114 -8.27 -7.76 -12.56
CA ASP A 114 -9.45 -7.25 -13.26
C ASP A 114 -9.40 -5.74 -13.51
N TRP A 115 -8.47 -5.02 -12.88
CA TRP A 115 -8.25 -3.59 -13.11
C TRP A 115 -7.58 -3.34 -14.47
N PHE A 116 -6.94 -4.37 -15.02
CA PHE A 116 -6.16 -4.29 -16.25
C PHE A 116 -6.87 -5.12 -17.33
N PRO A 117 -7.87 -4.58 -18.04
CA PRO A 117 -8.53 -5.29 -19.12
C PRO A 117 -7.54 -5.52 -20.27
N GLU A 118 -7.73 -6.61 -21.03
CA GLU A 118 -6.91 -6.89 -22.21
C GLU A 118 -7.16 -5.87 -23.31
N THR A 119 -6.37 -4.80 -23.33
CA THR A 119 -6.40 -3.80 -24.40
C THR A 119 -5.01 -3.19 -24.60
N SER A 120 -4.58 -3.05 -25.86
CA SER A 120 -3.76 -1.93 -26.36
C SER A 120 -2.21 -1.89 -26.30
N GLY A 121 -1.52 -3.02 -26.34
CA GLY A 121 -0.17 -3.07 -26.94
C GLY A 121 0.81 -4.00 -26.23
N THR A 122 1.43 -4.89 -27.01
CA THR A 122 2.47 -5.80 -26.52
C THR A 122 3.76 -5.53 -27.27
N GLN A 123 4.85 -5.36 -26.56
CA GLN A 123 6.17 -5.20 -27.15
C GLN A 123 7.26 -5.89 -26.34
N ASP A 124 8.33 -6.23 -27.03
CA ASP A 124 9.57 -6.63 -26.40
C ASP A 124 10.22 -5.43 -25.72
N ALA A 125 10.69 -5.61 -24.49
CA ALA A 125 11.38 -4.59 -23.72
C ALA A 125 12.42 -5.21 -22.79
N GLU A 126 13.13 -4.35 -22.08
CA GLU A 126 14.07 -4.70 -21.03
C GLU A 126 13.68 -3.95 -19.75
N LEU A 127 13.81 -4.62 -18.61
CA LEU A 127 13.63 -4.04 -17.27
C LEU A 127 14.82 -4.47 -16.41
N ASP A 128 15.65 -3.51 -16.01
CA ASP A 128 16.87 -3.74 -15.21
C ASP A 128 17.82 -4.81 -15.80
N GLY A 129 17.96 -4.87 -17.12
CA GLY A 129 18.78 -5.88 -17.80
C GLY A 129 18.08 -7.22 -18.05
N GLU A 130 16.83 -7.40 -17.60
CA GLU A 130 16.04 -8.61 -17.84
C GLU A 130 15.09 -8.43 -19.05
N PRO A 131 15.06 -9.39 -20.00
CA PRO A 131 14.09 -9.39 -21.09
C PRO A 131 12.66 -9.57 -20.58
N VAL A 132 11.78 -8.63 -20.93
CA VAL A 132 10.37 -8.66 -20.55
C VAL A 132 9.45 -8.48 -21.75
N THR A 133 8.23 -8.98 -21.62
CA THR A 133 7.10 -8.61 -22.46
C THR A 133 6.37 -7.47 -21.78
N ARG A 134 6.39 -6.28 -22.38
CA ARG A 134 5.65 -5.12 -21.89
C ARG A 134 4.26 -5.07 -22.51
N ILE A 135 3.26 -5.01 -21.65
CA ILE A 135 1.86 -4.90 -22.00
C ILE A 135 1.39 -3.52 -21.54
N SER A 136 0.84 -2.71 -22.43
CA SER A 136 0.34 -1.38 -22.11
C SER A 136 -1.14 -1.28 -22.40
N GLY A 137 -1.87 -0.49 -21.63
CA GLY A 137 -3.24 -0.19 -21.99
C GLY A 137 -3.96 0.82 -21.13
N LYS A 138 -5.29 0.81 -21.23
CA LYS A 138 -6.16 1.67 -20.42
C LYS A 138 -6.65 0.91 -19.20
N LEU A 139 -6.50 1.53 -18.04
CA LEU A 139 -6.96 0.97 -16.77
C LEU A 139 -8.49 0.97 -16.76
N ASP A 140 -9.09 -0.12 -16.27
CA ASP A 140 -10.51 -0.13 -15.91
C ASP A 140 -10.66 0.56 -14.55
N LEU A 141 -10.96 1.86 -14.60
CA LEU A 141 -11.05 2.69 -13.41
C LEU A 141 -12.21 2.26 -12.50
N SER A 142 -13.33 1.82 -13.06
CA SER A 142 -14.47 1.32 -12.28
C SER A 142 -14.06 0.07 -11.49
N ALA A 143 -13.45 -0.92 -12.18
CA ALA A 143 -12.96 -2.13 -11.54
C ALA A 143 -11.86 -1.84 -10.49
N ALA A 144 -10.96 -0.89 -10.78
CA ALA A 144 -9.91 -0.49 -9.84
C ALA A 144 -10.49 0.16 -8.57
N LEU A 145 -11.43 1.10 -8.72
CA LEU A 145 -12.09 1.76 -7.59
C LEU A 145 -12.90 0.77 -6.75
N GLU A 146 -13.64 -0.14 -7.39
CA GLU A 146 -14.37 -1.20 -6.69
C GLU A 146 -13.41 -2.14 -5.94
N GLY A 147 -12.32 -2.57 -6.58
CA GLY A 147 -11.29 -3.39 -5.94
C GLY A 147 -10.65 -2.70 -4.74
N MET A 148 -10.35 -1.41 -4.83
CA MET A 148 -9.83 -0.63 -3.71
C MET A 148 -10.81 -0.55 -2.54
N LYS A 149 -12.12 -0.44 -2.80
CA LYS A 149 -13.14 -0.51 -1.74
C LYS A 149 -13.15 -1.86 -1.04
N GLU A 150 -13.01 -2.96 -1.79
CA GLU A 150 -12.95 -4.29 -1.20
C GLU A 150 -11.66 -4.51 -0.39
N LEU A 151 -10.55 -3.89 -0.81
CA LEU A 151 -9.30 -3.84 -0.04
C LEU A 151 -9.45 -3.00 1.24
N ALA A 152 -10.14 -1.86 1.18
CA ALA A 152 -10.37 -0.98 2.33
C ALA A 152 -11.23 -1.63 3.43
N LYS A 153 -12.13 -2.56 3.05
CA LYS A 153 -12.92 -3.35 4.02
C LYS A 153 -12.11 -4.40 4.78
N GLN A 154 -10.86 -4.66 4.39
CA GLN A 154 -10.06 -5.69 5.03
C GLN A 154 -9.62 -5.28 6.45
N PRO A 155 -9.62 -6.20 7.43
CA PRO A 155 -9.13 -5.92 8.76
C PRO A 155 -7.68 -5.38 8.74
N GLY A 156 -7.45 -4.23 9.38
CA GLY A 156 -6.12 -3.59 9.40
C GLY A 156 -5.88 -2.55 8.29
N ALA A 157 -6.86 -2.33 7.40
CA ALA A 157 -6.81 -1.29 6.37
C ALA A 157 -7.25 0.10 6.89
N SER A 158 -7.06 0.41 8.17
CA SER A 158 -7.55 1.64 8.81
C SER A 158 -7.00 2.94 8.19
N GLY A 159 -5.91 2.87 7.41
CA GLY A 159 -5.41 3.99 6.61
C GLY A 159 -6.25 4.33 5.37
N PHE A 160 -7.26 3.51 5.05
CA PHE A 160 -8.19 3.69 3.94
C PHE A 160 -9.63 3.98 4.40
N GLU A 161 -9.82 4.27 5.69
CA GLU A 161 -11.13 4.62 6.26
C GLU A 161 -11.83 5.70 5.42
N GLY A 162 -13.10 5.47 5.10
CA GLY A 162 -13.91 6.34 4.26
C GLY A 162 -13.88 5.99 2.76
N ILE A 163 -12.90 5.21 2.28
CA ILE A 163 -12.96 4.66 0.91
C ILE A 163 -14.04 3.59 0.83
N GLU A 164 -14.17 2.73 1.85
CA GLU A 164 -15.20 1.69 1.88
C GLU A 164 -16.63 2.26 1.83
N GLU A 165 -16.82 3.50 2.31
CA GLU A 165 -18.11 4.19 2.38
C GLU A 165 -18.50 4.90 1.07
N LEU A 166 -17.58 5.06 0.12
CA LEU A 166 -17.86 5.75 -1.14
C LEU A 166 -19.01 5.09 -1.88
N SER A 167 -20.05 5.84 -2.19
CA SER A 167 -21.19 5.33 -2.95
C SER A 167 -20.81 5.16 -4.43
N ASN A 168 -21.59 4.35 -5.16
CA ASN A 168 -21.40 4.21 -6.62
C ASN A 168 -21.60 5.54 -7.36
N LYS A 169 -22.30 6.51 -6.75
CA LYS A 169 -22.42 7.85 -7.31
C LYS A 169 -21.10 8.61 -7.16
N ASP A 170 -20.44 8.52 -6.01
CA ASP A 170 -19.16 9.19 -5.75
C ASP A 170 -18.07 8.67 -6.69
N LEU A 171 -18.03 7.34 -6.90
CA LEU A 171 -17.11 6.72 -7.86
C LEU A 171 -17.30 7.26 -9.27
N LYS A 172 -18.54 7.46 -9.72
CA LYS A 172 -18.83 8.04 -11.03
C LYS A 172 -18.44 9.50 -11.15
N GLU A 173 -18.51 10.28 -10.07
CA GLU A 173 -18.00 11.65 -10.09
C GLU A 173 -16.47 11.67 -10.18
N VAL A 174 -15.77 10.76 -9.49
CA VAL A 174 -14.32 10.57 -9.60
C VAL A 174 -13.92 10.18 -11.03
N GLU A 175 -14.66 9.26 -11.66
CA GLU A 175 -14.40 8.86 -13.06
C GLU A 175 -14.51 10.01 -14.05
N LYS A 176 -15.42 10.97 -13.84
CA LYS A 176 -15.62 12.10 -14.76
C LYS A 176 -14.45 13.08 -14.75
N VAL A 177 -13.77 13.22 -13.62
CA VAL A 177 -12.64 14.14 -13.49
C VAL A 177 -11.32 13.48 -13.88
N ILE A 178 -11.26 12.14 -13.97
CA ILE A 178 -10.06 11.44 -14.39
C ILE A 178 -9.97 11.37 -15.92
N SER A 179 -8.78 11.65 -16.43
CA SER A 179 -8.41 11.55 -17.83
C SER A 179 -7.16 10.69 -17.99
N ASP A 180 -7.06 10.03 -19.14
CA ASP A 180 -5.93 9.20 -19.56
C ASP A 180 -5.45 8.14 -18.54
N PRO A 181 -6.34 7.33 -17.94
CA PRO A 181 -5.94 6.27 -17.03
C PRO A 181 -5.24 5.16 -17.83
N ASN A 182 -3.91 5.15 -17.78
CA ASN A 182 -3.06 4.23 -18.53
C ASN A 182 -2.26 3.32 -17.59
N PHE A 183 -1.90 2.14 -18.06
CA PHE A 183 -1.05 1.21 -17.34
C PHE A 183 0.03 0.62 -18.22
N THR A 184 1.09 0.13 -17.57
CA THR A 184 2.07 -0.79 -18.14
C THR A 184 2.31 -1.96 -17.18
N ILE A 185 2.34 -3.17 -17.71
CA ILE A 185 2.69 -4.40 -17.02
C ILE A 185 3.91 -5.00 -17.72
N ASP A 186 4.94 -5.37 -16.95
CA ASP A 186 6.10 -6.08 -17.46
C ASP A 186 6.10 -7.52 -16.92
N VAL A 187 6.21 -8.47 -17.83
CA VAL A 187 6.23 -9.91 -17.54
C VAL A 187 7.56 -10.50 -17.99
N GLY A 188 8.25 -11.24 -17.12
CA GLY A 188 9.50 -11.93 -17.42
C GLY A 188 9.33 -12.91 -18.58
N LYS A 189 10.19 -12.83 -19.60
CA LYS A 189 10.11 -13.75 -20.75
C LYS A 189 10.53 -15.18 -20.43
N SER A 190 11.39 -15.37 -19.44
CA SER A 190 11.94 -16.67 -19.06
C SER A 190 10.97 -17.52 -18.23
N ASP A 191 10.12 -16.89 -17.43
CA ASP A 191 9.27 -17.57 -16.44
C ASP A 191 7.79 -17.15 -16.47
N GLY A 192 7.43 -16.14 -17.27
CA GLY A 192 6.06 -15.65 -17.37
C GLY A 192 5.54 -14.93 -16.14
N LYS A 193 6.41 -14.57 -15.18
CA LYS A 193 6.02 -13.95 -13.91
C LYS A 193 6.03 -12.43 -13.98
N LEU A 194 5.21 -11.79 -13.16
CA LEU A 194 5.21 -10.33 -13.04
C LEU A 194 6.57 -9.80 -12.60
N ARG A 195 6.95 -8.65 -13.18
CA ARG A 195 8.12 -7.85 -12.77
C ARG A 195 7.72 -6.44 -12.39
N ARG A 196 6.71 -5.88 -13.05
CA ARG A 196 6.23 -4.54 -12.74
C ARG A 196 4.77 -4.36 -13.14
N ILE A 197 4.05 -3.60 -12.33
CA ILE A 197 2.78 -2.95 -12.65
C ILE A 197 3.01 -1.46 -12.45
N ALA A 198 2.58 -0.63 -13.40
CA ALA A 198 2.54 0.82 -13.22
C ALA A 198 1.26 1.38 -13.83
N ALA A 199 0.64 2.33 -13.14
CA ALA A 199 -0.54 3.04 -13.60
C ALA A 199 -0.36 4.55 -13.43
N ASN A 200 -0.82 5.33 -14.40
CA ASN A 200 -0.78 6.78 -14.35
C ASN A 200 -2.14 7.32 -14.79
N MET A 201 -2.58 8.39 -14.15
CA MET A 201 -3.83 9.09 -14.48
C MET A 201 -3.69 10.57 -14.19
N THR A 202 -4.43 11.38 -14.95
CA THR A 202 -4.50 12.83 -14.76
C THR A 202 -5.87 13.20 -14.23
N ILE A 203 -5.93 14.02 -13.18
CA ILE A 203 -7.17 14.53 -12.61
C ILE A 203 -7.40 15.93 -13.16
N ASN A 204 -8.60 16.22 -13.65
CA ASN A 204 -9.06 17.54 -14.06
C ASN A 204 -10.38 17.84 -13.34
N ALA A 205 -10.33 18.56 -12.23
CA ALA A 205 -11.50 18.98 -11.48
C ALA A 205 -11.57 20.51 -11.50
N ASP A 206 -12.67 21.08 -12.00
CA ASP A 206 -12.98 22.53 -11.96
C ASP A 206 -11.83 23.48 -12.37
N GLY A 207 -11.01 23.07 -13.34
CA GLY A 207 -9.88 23.86 -13.86
C GLY A 207 -8.54 23.56 -13.18
N GLU A 208 -8.53 22.74 -12.15
CA GLU A 208 -7.34 22.29 -11.45
C GLU A 208 -6.84 20.96 -12.00
N LYS A 209 -5.52 20.86 -12.15
CA LYS A 209 -4.85 19.66 -12.67
C LYS A 209 -4.15 18.93 -11.55
N GLY A 210 -4.41 17.63 -11.47
CA GLY A 210 -3.72 16.69 -10.62
C GLY A 210 -3.17 15.50 -11.41
N ALA A 211 -2.36 14.68 -10.75
CA ALA A 211 -1.85 13.44 -11.32
C ALA A 211 -1.73 12.38 -10.24
N VAL A 212 -2.05 11.15 -10.59
CA VAL A 212 -1.76 9.99 -9.75
C VAL A 212 -0.84 9.07 -10.52
N ALA A 213 0.24 8.63 -9.86
CA ALA A 213 1.16 7.63 -10.35
C ALA A 213 1.28 6.53 -9.30
N PHE A 214 1.11 5.29 -9.73
CA PHE A 214 1.22 4.10 -8.90
C PHE A 214 2.15 3.10 -9.58
N SER A 215 3.02 2.44 -8.82
CA SER A 215 3.76 1.30 -9.33
C SER A 215 4.09 0.28 -8.26
N VAL A 216 4.07 -0.99 -8.67
CA VAL A 216 4.63 -2.13 -7.94
C VAL A 216 5.73 -2.72 -8.80
N LYS A 217 6.92 -2.90 -8.25
CA LYS A 217 8.06 -3.56 -8.90
C LYS A 217 8.50 -4.74 -8.06
N LEU A 218 8.76 -5.85 -8.75
CA LEU A 218 9.29 -7.09 -8.20
C LEU A 218 10.67 -7.32 -8.81
N GLY A 219 11.71 -6.91 -8.09
CA GLY A 219 13.10 -7.21 -8.44
C GLY A 219 13.50 -8.59 -7.94
N ASP A 220 14.47 -9.22 -8.61
CA ASP A 220 15.08 -10.49 -8.14
C ASP A 220 14.05 -11.59 -7.82
N VAL A 221 13.01 -11.71 -8.65
CA VAL A 221 11.92 -12.67 -8.46
C VAL A 221 12.47 -14.09 -8.27
N ASP A 222 11.96 -14.78 -7.26
CA ASP A 222 12.31 -16.14 -6.83
C ASP A 222 13.78 -16.36 -6.47
N LYS A 223 14.57 -15.29 -6.28
CA LYS A 223 15.93 -15.39 -5.75
C LYS A 223 15.91 -15.36 -4.21
N PRO A 224 16.88 -16.00 -3.53
CA PRO A 224 16.99 -15.94 -2.08
C PRO A 224 17.08 -14.48 -1.57
N VAL A 225 16.39 -14.20 -0.48
CA VAL A 225 16.44 -12.92 0.23
C VAL A 225 16.88 -13.16 1.68
N ASP A 226 17.52 -12.17 2.29
CA ASP A 226 17.89 -12.20 3.71
C ASP A 226 16.93 -11.29 4.50
N ILE A 227 16.26 -11.88 5.49
CA ILE A 227 15.29 -11.19 6.36
C ILE A 227 15.59 -11.66 7.78
N GLN A 228 16.06 -10.74 8.62
CA GLN A 228 16.49 -11.05 9.98
C GLN A 228 15.57 -10.39 11.00
N ALA A 229 15.11 -11.17 11.97
CA ALA A 229 14.39 -10.62 13.11
C ALA A 229 15.34 -9.73 13.95
N PRO A 230 14.87 -8.57 14.43
CA PRO A 230 15.53 -7.88 15.52
C PRO A 230 15.67 -8.79 16.75
N SER A 231 16.69 -8.54 17.58
CA SER A 231 16.91 -9.32 18.82
C SER A 231 15.82 -9.13 19.88
N GLY A 232 14.93 -8.15 19.70
CA GLY A 232 13.80 -7.83 20.57
C GLY A 232 13.17 -6.50 20.19
N GLY A 233 12.09 -6.14 20.88
CA GLY A 233 11.43 -4.84 20.71
C GLY A 233 10.64 -4.47 21.96
N ARG A 234 10.34 -3.18 22.09
CA ARG A 234 9.40 -2.68 23.11
C ARG A 234 7.97 -3.12 22.76
N PRO A 235 7.02 -3.13 23.71
CA PRO A 235 5.62 -3.40 23.42
C PRO A 235 5.06 -2.45 22.35
N ILE A 236 4.24 -2.96 21.44
CA ILE A 236 3.63 -2.16 20.36
C ILE A 236 2.74 -1.03 20.90
N GLU A 237 2.22 -1.17 22.12
CA GLU A 237 1.42 -0.16 22.81
C GLU A 237 2.21 1.14 23.04
N GLU A 238 3.52 1.06 23.27
CA GLU A 238 4.39 2.24 23.37
C GLU A 238 4.50 2.98 22.03
N LEU A 239 4.55 2.25 20.91
CA LEU A 239 4.50 2.86 19.59
C LEU A 239 3.18 3.59 19.37
N MET A 240 2.05 2.98 19.74
CA MET A 240 0.73 3.60 19.55
C MET A 240 0.61 4.91 20.33
N GLN A 241 1.11 4.95 21.57
CA GLN A 241 1.17 6.19 22.36
C GLN A 241 2.04 7.24 21.69
N LYS A 242 3.26 6.86 21.27
CA LYS A 242 4.17 7.77 20.58
C LYS A 242 3.58 8.32 19.27
N PHE A 243 2.91 7.48 18.49
CA PHE A 243 2.26 7.88 17.25
C PHE A 243 1.09 8.85 17.51
N GLN A 244 0.34 8.63 18.59
CA GLN A 244 -0.71 9.56 19.02
C GLN A 244 -0.15 10.90 19.50
N GLU A 245 0.98 10.93 20.19
CA GLU A 245 1.66 12.19 20.55
C GLU A 245 2.13 12.95 19.30
N ASP A 246 2.68 12.21 18.35
CA ASP A 246 3.29 12.73 17.14
C ASP A 246 2.29 13.25 16.09
N PHE A 247 1.07 12.69 16.06
CA PHE A 247 0.05 12.98 15.03
C PHE A 247 -1.35 13.29 15.59
N GLY A 248 -1.63 12.94 16.84
CA GLY A 248 -2.94 13.10 17.50
C GLY A 248 -3.09 14.37 18.34
N GLY A 249 -2.07 15.23 18.39
CA GLY A 249 -2.08 16.52 19.10
C GLY A 249 -2.89 17.61 18.39
N GLY A 250 -4.18 17.36 18.15
CA GLY A 250 -5.16 18.31 17.62
C GLY A 250 -6.43 18.40 18.48
N GLY A 251 -6.35 18.01 19.76
CA GLY A 251 -7.41 18.24 20.73
C GLY A 251 -7.47 19.72 21.11
N ALA A 252 -8.60 20.36 20.86
CA ALA A 252 -8.92 21.72 21.25
C ALA A 252 -8.39 22.06 22.64
N ASP A 253 -7.68 23.19 22.74
CA ASP A 253 -7.61 23.94 23.99
C ASP A 253 -9.06 24.31 24.33
N PRO A 254 -9.68 23.81 25.42
CA PRO A 254 -10.89 24.42 25.90
C PRO A 254 -10.46 25.80 26.38
N ALA A 255 -10.62 26.79 25.50
CA ALA A 255 -10.43 28.18 25.81
C ALA A 255 -11.03 28.42 27.19
N ALA A 256 -10.13 28.81 28.10
CA ALA A 256 -10.43 29.21 29.45
C ALA A 256 -11.74 30.01 29.47
N ILE A 257 -12.73 29.51 30.21
CA ILE A 257 -13.78 30.37 30.71
C ILE A 257 -13.04 31.40 31.58
N PRO A 258 -13.04 32.71 31.27
CA PRO A 258 -12.55 33.67 32.22
C PRO A 258 -13.49 33.63 33.42
N GLU A 259 -12.98 33.18 34.56
CA GLU A 259 -13.51 33.55 35.87
C GLU A 259 -13.35 35.08 36.02
N ASP A 260 -14.31 35.84 35.51
CA ASP A 260 -14.67 37.12 36.13
C ASP A 260 -16.16 37.37 35.94
N ALA A 261 -16.94 36.71 36.79
CA ALA A 261 -18.19 37.25 37.26
C ALA A 261 -17.88 38.01 38.55
N THR A 262 -17.63 39.32 38.44
CA THR A 262 -17.90 40.23 39.56
C THR A 262 -18.91 41.29 39.16
N VAL A 263 -20.03 41.17 39.85
CA VAL A 263 -21.17 42.07 39.96
C VAL A 263 -20.72 43.49 40.32
N SER A 264 -21.20 44.48 39.57
CA SER A 264 -21.76 45.74 40.08
C SER A 264 -22.59 46.42 39.00
#